data_AF-A0A0E3VXU6-F1
#
_entry.id   AF-A0A0E3VXU6-F1
#
_cell.length_a   1.000
_cell.length_b   1.000
_cell.length_c   1.000
_cell.angle_alpha   90.00
_cell.angle_beta   90.00
_cell.angle_gamma   90.00
#
_symmetry.space_group_name_H-M   'P 1'
#
loop_
_entity.id
_entity.type
_entity.pdbx_description
1 polymer ?
#
loop_
_entity_poly.entity_id
_entity_poly.type
_entity_poly.pdbx_seq_one_letter_code
_entity_poly.pdbx_strand_id
1 'polypeptide(L)'
;MPPSPFDPARLAALPADLRALFRAQEAMIEAERRRADDECSARLHVESELAASKESVERLELLVKEYERARFGKRSEKLTITHISESECRSRCDIDESR
;
A
#
# COMPACT_ATOMS: atom_id res chain seq x y z
N MET A 1 47.46 -27.56 3.86
CA MET A 1 46.32 -26.68 3.55
C MET A 1 46.87 -25.29 3.29
N PRO A 2 46.48 -24.61 2.20
CA PRO A 2 46.76 -23.17 2.08
C PRO A 2 46.05 -22.44 3.22
N PRO A 3 46.62 -21.35 3.77
CA PRO A 3 45.93 -20.55 4.76
C PRO A 3 44.61 -20.03 4.16
N SER A 4 43.54 -20.10 4.95
CA SER A 4 42.27 -19.45 4.62
C SER A 4 42.53 -18.02 4.14
N PRO A 5 41.89 -17.56 3.03
CA PRO A 5 42.09 -16.20 2.52
C PRO A 5 41.72 -15.14 3.56
N PHE A 6 40.86 -15.50 4.52
CA PHE A 6 40.54 -14.72 5.70
C PHE A 6 41.22 -15.36 6.92
N ASP A 7 42.26 -14.69 7.40
CA ASP A 7 42.93 -15.02 8.65
C ASP A 7 42.74 -13.87 9.64
N PRO A 8 42.02 -14.07 10.76
CA PRO A 8 41.78 -13.03 11.76
C PRO A 8 43.08 -12.54 12.42
N ALA A 9 44.14 -13.35 12.45
CA ALA A 9 45.44 -12.92 12.96
C ALA A 9 46.05 -11.80 12.10
N ARG A 10 45.75 -11.76 10.79
CA ARG A 10 46.19 -10.69 9.90
C ARG A 10 45.54 -9.36 10.25
N LEU A 11 44.26 -9.35 10.65
CA LEU A 11 43.58 -8.14 11.12
C LEU A 11 44.21 -7.62 12.42
N ALA A 12 44.63 -8.51 13.33
CA ALA A 12 45.30 -8.12 14.57
C ALA A 12 46.69 -7.51 14.33
N ALA A 13 47.40 -7.98 13.30
CA ALA A 13 48.74 -7.51 12.91
C ALA A 13 48.75 -6.17 12.17
N LEU A 14 47.58 -5.64 11.77
CA LEU A 14 47.49 -4.35 11.10
C LEU A 14 47.81 -3.17 12.04
N PRO A 15 48.38 -2.06 11.50
CA PRO A 15 48.49 -0.79 12.19
C PRO A 15 47.16 -0.34 12.82
N ALA A 16 47.25 0.39 13.94
CA ALA A 16 46.09 0.81 14.71
C ALA A 16 45.05 1.58 13.87
N ASP A 17 45.50 2.51 13.02
CA ASP A 17 44.63 3.34 12.19
C ASP A 17 43.84 2.51 11.17
N LEU A 18 44.48 1.51 10.55
CA LEU A 18 43.80 0.60 9.62
C LEU A 18 42.77 -0.27 10.34
N ARG A 19 43.08 -0.77 11.55
CA ARG A 19 42.11 -1.51 12.36
C ARG A 19 40.92 -0.63 12.77
N ALA A 20 41.16 0.65 13.08
CA ALA A 20 40.10 1.59 13.39
C ALA A 20 39.19 1.84 12.19
N LEU A 21 39.75 1.99 10.98
CA LEU A 21 38.97 2.12 9.74
C LEU A 21 38.08 0.91 9.46
N PHE A 22 38.60 -0.32 9.61
CA PHE A 22 37.79 -1.53 9.42
C PHE A 22 36.64 -1.62 10.44
N ARG A 23 36.88 -1.28 11.70
CA ARG A 23 35.81 -1.22 12.72
C ARG A 23 34.77 -0.17 12.40
N ALA A 24 35.19 0.99 11.89
CA ALA A 24 34.26 2.04 11.46
C ALA A 24 33.40 1.58 10.25
N GLN A 25 34.01 0.87 9.30
CA GLN A 25 33.28 0.26 8.17
C GLN A 25 32.28 -0.80 8.64
N GLU A 26 32.68 -1.67 9.57
CA GLU A 26 31.79 -2.69 10.15
C GLU A 26 30.60 -2.03 10.86
N ALA A 27 30.85 -1.01 11.67
CA ALA A 27 29.78 -0.26 12.35
C ALA A 27 28.84 0.44 11.35
N MET A 28 29.37 0.97 10.25
CA MET A 28 28.56 1.58 9.19
C MET A 28 27.68 0.55 8.48
N ILE A 29 28.23 -0.62 8.12
CA ILE A 29 27.47 -1.69 7.47
C ILE A 29 26.38 -2.22 8.41
N GLU A 30 26.69 -2.40 9.69
CA GLU A 30 25.73 -2.84 10.69
C GLU A 30 24.61 -1.82 10.90
N ALA A 31 24.93 -0.52 10.91
CA ALA A 31 23.93 0.54 10.97
C ALA A 31 23.02 0.53 9.73
N GLU A 32 23.59 0.29 8.55
CA GLU A 32 22.81 0.22 7.31
C GLU A 32 21.88 -0.99 7.26
N ARG A 33 22.34 -2.16 7.74
CA ARG A 33 21.49 -3.35 7.89
C ARG A 33 20.29 -3.07 8.77
N ARG A 34 20.51 -2.44 9.93
CA ARG A 34 19.42 -2.07 10.84
C ARG A 34 18.41 -1.13 10.18
N ARG A 35 18.88 -0.13 9.43
CA ARG A 35 17.99 0.77 8.68
C ARG A 35 17.16 0.02 7.65
N ALA A 36 17.76 -0.91 6.92
CA ALA A 36 17.05 -1.72 5.93
C ALA A 36 16.01 -2.65 6.59
N ASP A 37 16.32 -3.23 7.75
CA ASP A 37 15.39 -4.06 8.52
C ASP A 37 14.22 -3.24 9.08
N ASP A 38 14.49 -2.04 9.58
CA ASP A 38 13.47 -1.10 10.05
C ASP A 38 12.54 -0.66 8.91
N GLU A 39 13.11 -0.33 7.74
CA GLU A 39 12.34 0.01 6.53
C GLU A 39 11.47 -1.16 6.08
N CYS A 40 12.04 -2.37 6.02
CA CYS A 40 11.29 -3.58 5.65
C CYS A 40 10.13 -3.81 6.61
N SER A 41 10.36 -3.67 7.92
CA SER A 41 9.33 -3.82 8.94
C SER A 41 8.22 -2.77 8.79
N ALA A 42 8.58 -1.52 8.53
CA ALA A 42 7.62 -0.45 8.27
C ALA A 42 6.79 -0.70 7.01
N ARG A 43 7.41 -1.18 5.93
CA ARG A 43 6.72 -1.54 4.69
C ARG A 43 5.73 -2.68 4.89
N LEU A 44 6.14 -3.75 5.56
CA LEU A 44 5.27 -4.89 5.86
C LEU A 44 4.06 -4.45 6.71
N HIS A 45 4.27 -3.56 7.66
CA HIS A 45 3.18 -2.99 8.46
C HIS A 45 2.17 -2.24 7.58
N VAL A 46 2.62 -1.30 6.73
CA VAL A 46 1.74 -0.57 5.81
C VAL A 46 1.03 -1.51 4.83
N GLU A 47 1.72 -2.52 4.30
CA GLU A 47 1.12 -3.52 3.42
C GLU A 47 0.00 -4.31 4.13
N SER A 48 0.19 -4.65 5.41
CA SER A 48 -0.85 -5.31 6.23
C SER A 48 -2.07 -4.42 6.47
N GLU A 49 -1.86 -3.13 6.77
CA GLU A 49 -2.94 -2.17 6.96
C GLU A 49 -3.72 -1.95 5.67
N LEU A 50 -3.02 -1.88 4.54
CA LEU A 50 -3.62 -1.79 3.22
C LEU A 50 -4.48 -3.03 2.89
N ALA A 51 -3.99 -4.23 3.21
CA ALA A 51 -4.75 -5.46 3.01
C ALA A 51 -6.04 -5.47 3.85
N ALA A 52 -5.96 -5.09 5.14
CA ALA A 52 -7.12 -4.99 6.02
C ALA A 52 -8.12 -3.92 5.55
N SER A 53 -7.62 -2.79 5.05
CA SER A 53 -8.44 -1.73 4.47
C SER A 53 -9.19 -2.20 3.24
N LYS A 54 -8.51 -2.88 2.29
CA LYS A 54 -9.14 -3.46 1.10
C LYS A 54 -10.25 -4.43 1.44
N GLU A 55 -9.99 -5.35 2.39
CA GLU A 55 -11.02 -6.31 2.83
C GLU A 55 -12.24 -5.59 3.44
N SER A 56 -12.01 -4.52 4.20
CA SER A 56 -13.09 -3.72 4.79
C SER A 56 -13.90 -3.00 3.72
N VAL A 57 -13.24 -2.42 2.71
CA VAL A 57 -13.90 -1.77 1.57
C VAL A 57 -14.73 -2.78 0.77
N GLU A 58 -14.17 -3.95 0.45
CA GLU A 58 -14.89 -5.01 -0.28
C GLU A 58 -16.17 -5.43 0.45
N ARG A 59 -16.10 -5.61 1.77
CA ARG A 59 -17.29 -5.92 2.59
C ARG A 59 -18.31 -4.79 2.57
N LEU A 60 -17.87 -3.54 2.71
CA LEU A 60 -18.76 -2.37 2.67
C LEU A 60 -19.44 -2.21 1.31
N GLU A 61 -18.72 -2.43 0.21
CA GLU A 61 -19.28 -2.38 -1.14
C GLU A 61 -20.39 -3.43 -1.34
N LEU A 62 -20.22 -4.64 -0.79
CA LEU A 62 -21.26 -5.66 -0.82
C LEU A 62 -22.50 -5.22 -0.02
N LEU A 63 -22.30 -4.70 1.19
CA LEU A 63 -23.40 -4.21 2.02
C LEU A 63 -24.14 -3.04 1.37
N VAL A 64 -23.43 -2.13 0.71
CA VAL A 64 -24.04 -1.02 -0.04
C VAL A 64 -24.90 -1.56 -1.19
N LYS A 65 -24.40 -2.53 -1.96
CA LYS A 65 -25.19 -3.16 -3.04
C LYS A 65 -26.43 -3.85 -2.51
N GLU A 66 -26.34 -4.57 -1.40
CA GLU A 66 -27.48 -5.20 -0.74
C GLU A 66 -28.51 -4.18 -0.26
N TYR A 67 -28.04 -3.10 0.36
CA TYR A 67 -28.88 -2.00 0.81
C TYR A 67 -29.61 -1.30 -0.35
N GLU A 68 -28.89 -0.97 -1.43
CA GLU A 68 -29.47 -0.37 -2.63
C GLU A 68 -30.52 -1.28 -3.26
N ARG A 69 -30.23 -2.58 -3.35
CA ARG A 69 -31.20 -3.58 -3.83
C ARG A 69 -32.44 -3.66 -2.94
N ALA A 70 -32.28 -3.58 -1.62
CA ALA A 70 -33.39 -3.59 -0.67
C ALA A 70 -34.23 -2.29 -0.76
N ARG A 71 -33.57 -1.15 -0.94
CA ARG A 71 -34.22 0.18 -0.96
C ARG A 71 -34.91 0.50 -2.29
N PHE A 72 -34.30 0.15 -3.42
CA PHE A 72 -34.78 0.54 -4.76
C PHE A 72 -35.30 -0.64 -5.60
N GLY A 73 -35.16 -1.88 -5.13
CA GLY A 73 -35.64 -3.09 -5.83
C GLY A 73 -34.85 -3.41 -7.11
N LYS A 74 -35.29 -4.42 -7.88
CA LYS A 74 -34.64 -4.93 -9.12
C LYS A 74 -34.50 -3.91 -10.27
N ARG A 75 -34.92 -2.64 -10.10
CA ARG A 75 -34.87 -1.61 -11.15
C ARG A 75 -33.61 -0.73 -11.10
N SER A 76 -32.80 -0.74 -10.05
CA SER A 76 -31.61 0.15 -9.97
C SER A 76 -30.38 -0.39 -10.71
N GLU A 77 -30.31 -1.70 -11.00
CA GLU A 77 -29.19 -2.33 -11.71
C GLU A 77 -29.00 -1.84 -13.16
N LYS A 78 -29.96 -1.06 -13.69
CA LYS A 78 -29.94 -0.49 -15.04
C LYS A 78 -29.68 1.02 -15.12
N LEU A 79 -29.45 1.70 -13.99
CA LEU A 79 -29.31 3.17 -13.98
C LEU A 79 -27.89 3.70 -14.20
N THR A 80 -26.91 2.86 -14.55
CA THR A 80 -25.63 3.32 -15.11
C THR A 80 -25.71 3.64 -16.60
N ILE A 81 -26.88 4.04 -17.10
CA ILE A 81 -27.04 4.68 -18.41
C ILE A 81 -27.96 5.87 -18.22
N THR A 82 -27.39 6.99 -17.81
CA THR A 82 -27.46 8.26 -18.56
C THR A 82 -26.99 9.36 -17.62
N HIS A 83 -25.86 9.96 -17.99
CA HIS A 83 -25.51 11.31 -17.57
C HIS A 83 -26.53 12.24 -18.25
N ILE A 84 -27.78 12.27 -17.76
CA ILE A 84 -28.77 13.24 -18.20
C ILE A 84 -28.29 14.57 -17.64
N SER A 85 -27.69 15.40 -18.49
CA SER A 85 -27.42 16.80 -18.18
C SER A 85 -28.71 17.44 -17.70
N GLU A 86 -28.65 18.23 -16.62
CA GLU A 86 -29.80 18.87 -15.95
C GLU A 86 -30.73 19.66 -16.90
N SER A 87 -30.28 19.99 -18.11
CA SER A 87 -31.07 20.59 -19.19
C SER A 87 -32.19 19.71 -19.76
N GLU A 88 -32.08 18.38 -19.71
CA GLU A 88 -33.10 17.47 -20.27
C GLU A 88 -34.24 17.11 -19.29
N CYS A 89 -34.06 17.34 -17.99
CA CYS A 89 -35.13 17.14 -17.01
C CYS A 89 -36.19 18.25 -17.05
N ARG A 90 -35.81 19.50 -17.39
CA ARG A 90 -36.78 20.61 -17.43
C ARG A 90 -37.75 20.53 -18.60
N SER A 91 -37.30 20.08 -19.78
CA SER A 91 -38.16 20.03 -20.98
C SER A 91 -39.23 18.94 -20.94
N ARG A 92 -39.07 17.94 -20.08
CA ARG A 92 -39.97 16.77 -20.00
C ARG A 92 -41.06 16.92 -18.94
N CYS A 93 -40.91 17.88 -18.02
CA CYS A 93 -41.94 18.24 -17.05
C CYS A 93 -43.01 19.20 -17.64
N ASP A 94 -42.65 20.01 -18.64
CA ASP A 94 -43.57 21.01 -19.21
C ASP A 94 -44.59 20.44 -20.23
N ILE A 95 -44.54 19.14 -20.55
CA ILE A 95 -45.42 18.52 -21.56
C ILE A 95 -46.66 17.85 -20.95
N ASP A 96 -46.68 17.55 -19.64
CA ASP A 96 -47.82 16.88 -18.98
C ASP A 96 -48.78 17.83 -18.23
N GLU A 97 -48.59 19.15 -18.31
CA GLU A 97 -49.48 20.14 -17.68
C GLU A 97 -50.51 20.76 -18.66
N SER A 98 -50.76 20.09 -19.78
CA SER A 98 -51.82 20.46 -20.73
C SER A 98 -52.68 19.26 -21.11
N ARG A 99 -53.47 18.77 -20.15
CA ARG A 99 -54.71 18.05 -20.43
C ARG A 99 -55.71 18.11 -19.29
#